data_AF-A0A936C7P7-F1
#
_entry.id   AF-A0A936C7P7-F1
#
_cell.length_a   1.000
_cell.length_b   1.000
_cell.length_c   1.000
_cell.angle_alpha   90.00
_cell.angle_beta   90.00
_cell.angle_gamma   90.00
#
_symmetry.space_group_name_H-M   'P 1'
#
loop_
_entity.id
_entity.type
_entity.pdbx_description
1 polymer ?
#
loop_
_entity_poly.entity_id
_entity_poly.type
_entity_poly.pdbx_seq_one_letter_code
_entity_poly.pdbx_strand_id
1 'polypeptide(L)'
;MADIVRQAVEHVPPGSRLVIASRSSPSKAFTALLADSRMSLIDWHSLRFTVAETAEFSGLGPITAVQLCDACAGWPAGMRLLLSPGDSRREYANLSDRTSVERLDEYFATEVLDRLTPDQRRVLLRTSVVADVPGSLAIALSGRQEAPRILEALSRGNLFTERHGGVDATYRYHDLFRSFLLKTAENELGGRALRELRAAAAQALEVAGANEAAIDLYLQAEEWLAAGRVVIAESQGLRSQGRTGVLRDWLGRIPRFLVEDPDRCR
;
A
#
# COMPACT_ATOMS: atom_id res chain seq x y z
N MET A 1 -10.01 -9.90 -24.56
CA MET A 1 -10.77 -8.68 -24.24
C MET A 1 -10.22 -7.46 -24.97
N ALA A 2 -8.90 -7.23 -24.98
CA ALA A 2 -8.29 -6.12 -25.74
C ALA A 2 -8.65 -6.09 -27.24
N ASP A 3 -8.73 -7.26 -27.89
CA ASP A 3 -9.10 -7.35 -29.31
C ASP A 3 -10.54 -6.92 -29.61
N ILE A 4 -11.47 -7.21 -28.69
CA ILE A 4 -12.88 -6.80 -28.82
C ILE A 4 -12.99 -5.29 -28.76
N VAL A 5 -12.27 -4.66 -27.83
CA VAL A 5 -12.25 -3.20 -27.68
C VAL A 5 -11.63 -2.54 -28.92
N ARG A 6 -10.53 -3.10 -29.45
CA ARG A 6 -9.90 -2.59 -30.68
C ARG A 6 -10.87 -2.67 -31.87
N GLN A 7 -11.52 -3.82 -32.05
CA GLN A 7 -12.51 -3.98 -33.12
C GLN A 7 -13.69 -3.02 -32.96
N ALA A 8 -14.18 -2.80 -31.72
CA ALA A 8 -15.22 -1.81 -31.47
C ALA A 8 -14.78 -0.40 -31.89
N VAL A 9 -13.57 0.03 -31.54
CA VAL A 9 -13.03 1.34 -31.95
C VAL A 9 -12.95 1.47 -33.47
N GLU A 10 -12.56 0.42 -34.18
CA GLU A 10 -12.43 0.42 -35.64
C GLU A 10 -13.77 0.44 -36.39
N HIS A 11 -14.85 -0.04 -35.77
CA HIS A 11 -16.15 -0.23 -36.41
C HIS A 11 -17.24 0.73 -35.90
N VAL A 12 -16.92 1.61 -34.95
CA VAL A 12 -17.86 2.62 -34.46
C VAL A 12 -18.12 3.68 -35.55
N PRO A 13 -19.39 4.01 -35.86
CA PRO A 13 -19.73 4.98 -36.91
C PRO A 13 -19.12 6.37 -36.69
N PRO A 14 -18.74 7.10 -37.76
CA PRO A 14 -18.26 8.48 -37.65
C PRO A 14 -19.22 9.38 -36.87
N GLY A 15 -18.67 10.23 -35.99
CA GLY A 15 -19.45 11.12 -35.12
C GLY A 15 -19.87 10.51 -33.76
N SER A 16 -19.59 9.24 -33.54
CA SER A 16 -19.87 8.56 -32.27
C SER A 16 -18.74 8.76 -31.24
N ARG A 17 -19.04 8.69 -29.95
CA ARG A 17 -18.07 8.65 -28.85
C ARG A 17 -18.16 7.32 -28.11
N LEU A 18 -17.03 6.62 -27.97
CA LEU A 18 -16.95 5.37 -27.23
C LEU A 18 -16.36 5.61 -25.84
N VAL A 19 -17.05 5.16 -24.79
CA VAL A 19 -16.57 5.19 -23.40
C VAL A 19 -16.33 3.76 -22.95
N ILE A 20 -15.13 3.48 -22.45
CA ILE A 20 -14.73 2.15 -21.99
C ILE A 20 -14.28 2.26 -20.54
N ALA A 21 -14.87 1.45 -19.65
CA ALA A 21 -14.44 1.30 -18.27
C ALA A 21 -13.76 -0.07 -18.10
N SER A 22 -12.54 -0.07 -17.56
CA SER A 22 -11.72 -1.27 -17.38
C SER A 22 -10.87 -1.12 -16.12
N ARG A 23 -10.64 -2.23 -15.41
CA ARG A 23 -9.68 -2.29 -14.29
C ARG A 23 -8.22 -2.31 -14.77
N SER A 24 -7.99 -2.84 -15.97
CA SER A 24 -6.67 -2.92 -16.59
C SER A 24 -6.37 -1.70 -17.45
N SER A 25 -5.11 -1.25 -17.44
CA SER A 25 -4.65 -0.18 -18.32
C SER A 25 -4.79 -0.54 -19.81
N PRO A 26 -4.96 0.45 -20.71
CA PRO A 26 -5.07 0.19 -22.14
C PRO A 26 -3.83 -0.57 -22.65
N SER A 27 -4.06 -1.61 -23.46
CA SER A 27 -2.95 -2.33 -24.08
C SER A 27 -2.15 -1.43 -25.04
N LYS A 28 -0.92 -1.83 -25.40
CA LYS A 28 -0.08 -1.10 -26.38
C LYS A 28 -0.77 -0.85 -27.73
N ALA A 29 -1.80 -1.64 -28.06
CA ALA A 29 -2.60 -1.42 -29.26
C ALA A 29 -3.30 -0.05 -29.30
N PHE A 30 -3.48 0.61 -28.14
CA PHE A 30 -4.12 1.93 -28.04
C PHE A 30 -3.12 3.09 -27.98
N THR A 31 -1.80 2.83 -28.00
CA THR A 31 -0.78 3.89 -27.89
C THR A 31 -0.83 4.90 -29.04
N ALA A 32 -1.10 4.44 -30.26
CA ALA A 32 -1.26 5.34 -31.41
C ALA A 32 -2.47 6.28 -31.24
N LEU A 33 -3.59 5.77 -30.71
CA LEU A 33 -4.79 6.58 -30.45
C LEU A 33 -4.55 7.67 -29.39
N LEU A 34 -3.73 7.37 -28.38
CA LEU A 34 -3.31 8.35 -27.38
C LEU A 34 -2.37 9.40 -27.97
N ALA A 35 -1.38 8.99 -28.76
CA ALA A 35 -0.44 9.90 -29.42
C ALA A 35 -1.14 10.88 -30.38
N ASP A 36 -2.15 10.39 -31.10
CA ASP A 36 -2.95 11.19 -32.03
C ASP A 36 -4.06 12.01 -31.35
N SER A 37 -4.12 12.03 -30.00
CA SER A 37 -5.19 12.69 -29.23
C SER A 37 -6.62 12.25 -29.59
N ARG A 38 -6.78 11.05 -30.16
CA ARG A 38 -8.09 10.45 -30.52
C ARG A 38 -8.69 9.64 -29.37
N MET A 39 -7.94 9.45 -28.29
CA MET A 39 -8.35 8.82 -27.05
C MET A 39 -7.90 9.68 -25.88
N SER A 40 -8.82 9.91 -24.93
CA SER A 40 -8.47 10.45 -23.61
C SER A 40 -8.51 9.30 -22.60
N LEU A 41 -7.53 9.26 -21.71
CA LEU A 41 -7.46 8.29 -20.63
C LEU A 41 -7.72 9.03 -19.31
N ILE A 42 -8.81 8.64 -18.64
CA ILE A 42 -9.06 9.02 -17.25
C ILE A 42 -8.48 7.88 -16.41
N ASP A 43 -7.35 8.14 -15.77
CA ASP A 43 -6.67 7.18 -14.93
C ASP A 43 -7.16 7.23 -13.48
N TRP A 44 -6.60 6.36 -12.64
CA TRP A 44 -6.90 6.33 -11.21
C TRP A 44 -6.66 7.69 -10.55
N HIS A 45 -5.55 8.37 -10.83
CA HIS A 45 -5.22 9.67 -10.23
C HIS A 45 -6.28 10.73 -10.53
N SER A 46 -6.85 10.69 -11.73
CA SER A 46 -7.92 11.59 -12.17
C SER A 46 -9.28 11.28 -11.54
N LEU A 47 -9.49 10.04 -11.07
CA LEU A 47 -10.73 9.60 -10.40
C LEU A 47 -10.66 9.70 -8.88
N ARG A 48 -9.50 10.03 -8.31
CA ARG A 48 -9.37 10.25 -6.87
C ARG A 48 -10.17 11.47 -6.49
N PHE A 49 -11.10 11.29 -5.56
CA PHE A 49 -11.86 12.42 -5.03
C PHE A 49 -10.91 13.37 -4.32
N THR A 50 -11.07 14.65 -4.64
CA THR A 50 -10.57 15.76 -3.86
C THR A 50 -11.32 15.87 -2.54
N VAL A 51 -10.80 16.66 -1.61
CA VAL A 51 -11.50 16.98 -0.35
C VAL A 51 -12.87 17.62 -0.63
N ALA A 52 -12.97 18.47 -1.65
CA ALA A 52 -14.22 19.12 -2.03
C ALA A 52 -15.26 18.10 -2.54
N GLU A 53 -14.87 17.21 -3.45
CA GLU A 53 -15.73 16.13 -3.94
C GLU A 53 -16.10 15.14 -2.83
N THR A 54 -15.18 14.88 -1.90
CA THR A 54 -15.44 14.05 -0.71
C THR A 54 -16.50 14.69 0.18
N ALA A 55 -16.43 15.99 0.42
CA ALA A 55 -17.43 16.71 1.21
C ALA A 55 -18.81 16.66 0.53
N GLU A 56 -18.86 16.85 -0.78
CA GLU A 56 -20.09 16.77 -1.57
C GLU A 56 -20.67 15.34 -1.57
N PHE A 57 -19.83 14.34 -1.82
CA PHE A 57 -20.23 12.93 -1.85
C PHE A 57 -20.73 12.41 -0.51
N SER A 58 -20.07 12.80 0.58
CA SER A 58 -20.36 12.33 1.93
C SER A 58 -21.43 13.14 2.65
N GLY A 59 -21.66 14.40 2.23
CA GLY A 59 -22.50 15.36 2.94
C GLY A 59 -21.89 15.84 4.27
N LEU A 60 -20.58 15.67 4.47
CA LEU A 60 -19.88 15.97 5.72
C LEU A 60 -19.27 17.36 5.75
N GLY A 61 -19.00 17.85 6.96
CA GLY A 61 -18.26 19.09 7.18
C GLY A 61 -16.80 18.99 6.70
N PRO A 62 -16.14 20.12 6.39
CA PRO A 62 -14.82 20.14 5.76
C PRO A 62 -13.74 19.33 6.49
N ILE A 63 -13.69 19.40 7.82
CA ILE A 63 -12.68 18.69 8.63
C ILE A 63 -12.83 17.17 8.47
N THR A 64 -14.06 16.67 8.57
CA THR A 64 -14.36 15.24 8.44
C THR A 64 -14.16 14.75 7.00
N ALA A 65 -14.47 15.59 6.01
CA ALA A 65 -14.19 15.29 4.61
C ALA A 65 -12.70 15.15 4.33
N VAL A 66 -11.84 15.99 4.94
CA VAL A 66 -10.38 15.81 4.89
C VAL A 66 -9.97 14.47 5.48
N GLN A 67 -10.43 14.14 6.69
CA GLN A 67 -10.09 12.88 7.35
C GLN A 67 -10.50 11.64 6.52
N LEU A 68 -11.69 11.66 5.95
CA LEU A 68 -12.18 10.59 5.09
C LEU A 68 -11.41 10.51 3.76
N CYS A 69 -11.12 11.67 3.16
CA CYS A 69 -10.31 11.76 1.95
C CYS A 69 -8.92 11.17 2.16
N ASP A 70 -8.28 11.51 3.28
CA ASP A 70 -6.95 11.01 3.64
C ASP A 70 -7.00 9.50 3.94
N ALA A 71 -7.97 9.04 4.74
CA ALA A 71 -8.10 7.63 5.10
C ALA A 71 -8.33 6.71 3.90
N CYS A 72 -9.10 7.18 2.91
CA CYS A 72 -9.35 6.44 1.67
C CYS A 72 -8.41 6.81 0.53
N ALA A 73 -7.45 7.72 0.77
CA ALA A 73 -6.65 8.39 -0.25
C ALA A 73 -7.46 8.84 -1.49
N GLY A 74 -8.70 9.32 -1.30
CA GLY A 74 -9.59 9.74 -2.37
C GLY A 74 -10.36 8.60 -3.08
N TRP A 75 -10.33 7.36 -2.57
CA TRP A 75 -11.03 6.22 -3.18
C TRP A 75 -12.56 6.24 -2.94
N PRO A 76 -13.40 6.50 -3.95
CA PRO A 76 -14.84 6.69 -3.71
C PRO A 76 -15.56 5.43 -3.26
N ALA A 77 -15.17 4.26 -3.77
CA ALA A 77 -15.77 3.00 -3.34
C ALA A 77 -15.37 2.65 -1.90
N GLY A 78 -14.11 2.89 -1.52
CA GLY A 78 -13.64 2.74 -0.14
C GLY A 78 -14.39 3.67 0.81
N MET A 79 -14.59 4.93 0.41
CA MET A 79 -15.45 5.86 1.14
C MET A 79 -16.85 5.29 1.31
N ARG A 80 -17.51 4.86 0.22
CA ARG A 80 -18.87 4.31 0.29
C ARG A 80 -18.97 3.10 1.22
N LEU A 81 -17.94 2.24 1.23
CA LEU A 81 -17.84 1.10 2.13
C LEU A 81 -17.66 1.52 3.59
N LEU A 82 -17.09 2.70 3.86
CA LEU A 82 -17.06 3.31 5.19
C LEU A 82 -18.37 4.04 5.54
N LEU A 83 -19.00 4.75 4.59
CA LEU A 83 -20.16 5.65 4.80
C LEU A 83 -21.52 4.93 4.90
N SER A 84 -21.67 3.92 5.76
CA SER A 84 -22.88 3.07 5.86
C SER A 84 -24.23 3.77 5.56
N PRO A 85 -25.10 3.22 4.69
CA PRO A 85 -26.47 3.72 4.52
C PRO A 85 -27.33 3.31 5.72
N GLY A 86 -27.57 4.22 6.65
CA GLY A 86 -28.46 3.96 7.79
C GLY A 86 -28.16 4.78 9.04
N ASP A 87 -26.93 5.28 9.18
CA ASP A 87 -26.58 6.20 10.28
C ASP A 87 -26.98 7.62 9.91
N SER A 88 -28.27 7.88 10.07
CA SER A 88 -28.84 9.21 10.05
C SER A 88 -28.15 10.09 11.09
N ARG A 89 -27.21 10.93 10.64
CA ARG A 89 -26.57 12.05 11.36
C ARG A 89 -25.95 11.66 12.72
N ARG A 90 -24.61 11.85 12.84
CA ARG A 90 -23.76 11.66 14.04
C ARG A 90 -23.26 10.21 14.11
N GLU A 91 -21.98 9.85 14.10
CA GLU A 91 -20.70 10.52 14.30
C GLU A 91 -19.68 9.85 13.37
N TYR A 92 -19.07 10.61 12.46
CA TYR A 92 -17.82 10.19 11.79
C TYR A 92 -16.60 10.30 12.72
N ALA A 93 -16.82 10.47 14.03
CA ALA A 93 -15.75 10.59 15.00
C ALA A 93 -14.89 9.32 15.09
N ASN A 94 -15.34 8.20 14.53
CA ASN A 94 -14.58 6.96 14.54
C ASN A 94 -14.48 6.37 13.13
N LEU A 95 -13.48 6.81 12.36
CA LEU A 95 -12.83 5.97 11.33
C LEU A 95 -12.28 4.64 11.92
N SER A 96 -12.34 4.50 13.24
CA SER A 96 -12.11 3.31 14.06
C SER A 96 -13.37 2.47 14.34
N ASP A 97 -14.54 2.81 13.77
CA ASP A 97 -15.72 1.95 13.88
C ASP A 97 -15.42 0.59 13.25
N ARG A 98 -15.48 -0.44 14.10
CA ARG A 98 -15.12 -1.81 13.75
C ARG A 98 -15.94 -2.32 12.57
N THR A 99 -17.22 -1.96 12.51
CA THR A 99 -18.15 -2.42 11.47
C THR A 99 -17.75 -1.93 10.08
N SER A 100 -17.19 -0.72 10.01
CA SER A 100 -16.78 -0.09 8.75
C SER A 100 -15.45 -0.64 8.25
N VAL A 101 -14.52 -0.94 9.16
CA VAL A 101 -13.27 -1.65 8.85
C VAL A 101 -13.55 -3.10 8.42
N GLU A 102 -14.48 -3.79 9.08
CA GLU A 102 -14.87 -5.17 8.75
C GLU A 102 -15.44 -5.28 7.31
N ARG A 103 -16.25 -4.31 6.86
CA ARG A 103 -16.75 -4.26 5.47
C ARG A 103 -15.64 -4.05 4.43
N LEU A 104 -14.66 -3.19 4.73
CA LEU A 104 -13.49 -3.00 3.86
C LEU A 104 -12.65 -4.26 3.79
N ASP A 105 -12.41 -4.91 4.92
CA ASP A 105 -11.67 -6.17 4.99
C ASP A 105 -12.39 -7.28 4.20
N GLU A 106 -13.71 -7.39 4.33
CA GLU A 106 -14.52 -8.36 3.59
C GLU A 106 -14.47 -8.11 2.07
N TYR A 107 -14.52 -6.85 1.65
CA TYR A 107 -14.32 -6.49 0.25
C TYR A 107 -12.93 -6.94 -0.25
N PHE A 108 -11.85 -6.61 0.47
CA PHE A 108 -10.51 -7.02 0.04
C PHE A 108 -10.33 -8.55 0.05
N ALA A 109 -10.95 -9.26 0.99
CA ALA A 109 -10.91 -10.72 1.00
C ALA A 109 -11.59 -11.29 -0.25
N THR A 110 -12.85 -10.93 -0.49
CA THR A 110 -13.70 -11.57 -1.50
C THR A 110 -13.45 -11.07 -2.93
N GLU A 111 -13.26 -9.76 -3.11
CA GLU A 111 -13.14 -9.15 -4.43
C GLU A 111 -11.70 -9.12 -4.94
N VAL A 112 -10.72 -9.19 -4.02
CA VAL A 112 -9.29 -9.13 -4.32
C VAL A 112 -8.60 -10.44 -4.03
N LEU A 113 -8.42 -10.84 -2.77
CA LEU A 113 -7.57 -12.00 -2.41
C LEU A 113 -8.08 -13.33 -2.96
N ASP A 114 -9.38 -13.60 -2.90
CA ASP A 114 -9.95 -14.88 -3.36
C ASP A 114 -9.79 -15.12 -4.86
N ARG A 115 -9.53 -14.06 -5.63
CA ARG A 115 -9.27 -14.13 -7.08
C ARG A 115 -7.80 -14.31 -7.43
N LEU A 116 -6.91 -14.28 -6.43
CA LEU A 116 -5.49 -14.41 -6.64
C LEU A 116 -5.05 -15.87 -6.65
N THR A 117 -4.05 -16.15 -7.47
CA THR A 117 -3.32 -17.42 -7.38
C THR A 117 -2.58 -17.54 -6.04
N PRO A 118 -2.28 -18.76 -5.57
CA PRO A 118 -1.53 -18.96 -4.32
C PRO A 118 -0.18 -18.21 -4.30
N ASP A 119 0.50 -18.10 -5.45
CA ASP A 119 1.76 -17.38 -5.55
C ASP A 119 1.59 -15.87 -5.44
N GLN A 120 0.54 -15.31 -6.06
CA GLN A 120 0.23 -13.88 -5.92
C GLN A 120 -0.12 -13.52 -4.48
N ARG A 121 -0.95 -14.34 -3.82
CA ARG A 121 -1.31 -14.16 -2.40
C ARG A 121 -0.06 -14.22 -1.52
N ARG A 122 0.81 -15.22 -1.73
CA ARG A 122 2.08 -15.35 -0.99
C ARG A 122 2.96 -14.11 -1.15
N VAL A 123 3.13 -13.60 -2.38
CA VAL A 123 3.91 -12.39 -2.63
C VAL A 123 3.32 -11.24 -1.83
N LEU A 124 2.04 -10.91 -2.03
CA LEU A 124 1.38 -9.77 -1.38
C LEU A 124 1.46 -9.81 0.15
N LEU A 125 1.13 -10.95 0.76
CA LEU A 125 1.16 -11.07 2.22
C LEU A 125 2.57 -10.86 2.77
N ARG A 126 3.59 -11.45 2.11
CA ARG A 126 4.96 -11.41 2.62
C ARG A 126 5.70 -10.11 2.32
N THR A 127 5.29 -9.38 1.28
CA THR A 127 5.86 -8.06 0.97
C THR A 127 5.12 -6.92 1.65
N SER A 128 3.92 -7.14 2.20
CA SER A 128 3.15 -6.11 2.92
C SER A 128 3.87 -5.52 4.14
N VAL A 129 4.89 -6.21 4.68
CA VAL A 129 5.71 -5.72 5.81
C VAL A 129 6.48 -4.45 5.47
N VAL A 130 6.85 -4.23 4.21
CA VAL A 130 7.55 -3.02 3.76
C VAL A 130 6.58 -2.07 3.04
N ALA A 131 6.85 -0.76 3.12
CA ALA A 131 6.04 0.24 2.43
C ALA A 131 6.43 0.33 0.94
N ASP A 132 7.73 0.35 0.68
CA ASP A 132 8.32 0.41 -0.65
C ASP A 132 9.01 -0.93 -0.93
N VAL A 133 8.58 -1.61 -1.99
CA VAL A 133 9.00 -2.99 -2.30
C VAL A 133 9.82 -3.02 -3.59
N PRO A 134 11.16 -2.91 -3.53
CA PRO A 134 12.01 -3.21 -4.67
C PRO A 134 11.79 -4.65 -5.16
N GLY A 135 11.92 -4.89 -6.46
CA GLY A 135 11.76 -6.23 -7.02
C GLY A 135 12.68 -7.29 -6.37
N SER A 136 13.94 -6.93 -6.10
CA SER A 136 14.89 -7.81 -5.40
C SER A 136 14.44 -8.17 -3.97
N LEU A 137 13.91 -7.19 -3.24
CA LEU A 137 13.36 -7.39 -1.90
C LEU A 137 12.10 -8.27 -1.95
N ALA A 138 11.26 -8.09 -2.98
CA ALA A 138 10.09 -8.94 -3.18
C ALA A 138 10.46 -10.42 -3.33
N ILE A 139 11.55 -10.72 -4.05
CA ILE A 139 12.07 -12.09 -4.19
C ILE A 139 12.53 -12.62 -2.83
N ALA A 140 13.35 -11.85 -2.12
CA ALA A 140 13.90 -12.24 -0.82
C ALA A 140 12.80 -12.53 0.22
N LEU A 141 11.78 -11.67 0.29
CA LEU A 141 10.70 -11.80 1.27
C LEU A 141 9.71 -12.91 0.92
N SER A 142 9.32 -13.02 -0.36
CA SER A 142 8.31 -13.99 -0.78
C SER A 142 8.85 -15.40 -1.04
N GLY A 143 10.16 -15.53 -1.29
CA GLY A 143 10.80 -16.76 -1.77
C GLY A 143 10.41 -17.13 -3.21
N ARG A 144 9.92 -16.18 -4.00
CA ARG A 144 9.47 -16.38 -5.38
C ARG A 144 10.29 -15.53 -6.35
N GLN A 145 10.89 -16.16 -7.36
CA GLN A 145 11.65 -15.46 -8.40
C GLN A 145 10.75 -14.61 -9.30
N GLU A 146 9.49 -15.01 -9.41
CA GLU A 146 8.45 -14.34 -10.19
C GLU A 146 7.85 -13.13 -9.48
N ALA A 147 8.23 -12.84 -8.23
CA ALA A 147 7.66 -11.76 -7.43
C ALA A 147 7.67 -10.39 -8.15
N PRO A 148 8.75 -9.96 -8.83
CA PRO A 148 8.73 -8.69 -9.56
C PRO A 148 7.70 -8.67 -10.69
N ARG A 149 7.55 -9.78 -11.43
CA ARG A 149 6.56 -9.91 -12.51
C ARG A 149 5.14 -9.93 -11.98
N ILE A 150 4.93 -10.55 -10.82
CA ILE A 150 3.66 -10.54 -10.11
C ILE A 150 3.29 -9.10 -9.73
N LEU A 151 4.18 -8.37 -9.05
CA LEU A 151 3.93 -6.98 -8.65
C LEU A 151 3.69 -6.07 -9.85
N GLU A 152 4.43 -6.27 -10.94
CA GLU A 152 4.22 -5.54 -12.19
C GLU A 152 2.83 -5.82 -12.80
N ALA A 153 2.37 -7.07 -12.78
CA ALA A 153 1.04 -7.43 -13.27
C ALA A 153 -0.07 -6.82 -12.40
N LEU A 154 0.10 -6.85 -11.07
CA LEU A 154 -0.85 -6.25 -10.12
C LEU A 154 -0.93 -4.73 -10.30
N SER A 155 0.22 -4.07 -10.50
CA SER A 155 0.27 -2.64 -10.76
C SER A 155 -0.40 -2.26 -12.09
N ARG A 156 -0.13 -2.99 -13.18
CA ARG A 156 -0.81 -2.77 -14.47
C ARG A 156 -2.33 -3.02 -14.41
N GLY A 157 -2.76 -3.89 -13.52
CA GLY A 157 -4.16 -4.19 -13.22
C GLY A 157 -4.82 -3.22 -12.24
N ASN A 158 -4.12 -2.16 -11.81
CA ASN A 158 -4.57 -1.19 -10.80
C ASN A 158 -5.07 -1.87 -9.51
N LEU A 159 -4.45 -2.98 -9.11
CA LEU A 159 -4.86 -3.73 -7.92
C LEU A 159 -4.22 -3.14 -6.66
N PHE A 160 -4.56 -1.89 -6.36
CA PHE A 160 -4.08 -1.16 -5.17
C PHE A 160 -2.54 -1.18 -5.03
N THR A 161 -1.83 -1.28 -6.16
CA THR A 161 -0.38 -1.41 -6.24
C THR A 161 0.15 -0.40 -7.25
N GLU A 162 0.96 0.54 -6.78
CA GLU A 162 1.61 1.55 -7.60
C GLU A 162 3.04 1.12 -7.90
N ARG A 163 3.55 1.53 -9.07
CA ARG A 163 4.92 1.28 -9.51
C ARG A 163 5.63 2.61 -9.63
N HIS A 164 6.77 2.73 -8.97
CA HIS A 164 7.66 3.88 -9.04
C HIS A 164 9.03 3.45 -9.60
N GLY A 165 9.75 4.40 -10.19
CA GLY A 165 11.10 4.17 -10.73
C GLY A 165 11.15 3.59 -12.14
N GLY A 166 12.37 3.59 -12.71
CA GLY A 166 12.67 3.13 -14.07
C GLY A 166 12.97 1.64 -14.13
N VAL A 167 14.23 1.28 -14.37
CA VAL A 167 14.71 -0.11 -14.45
C VAL A 167 14.60 -0.82 -13.09
N ASP A 168 14.93 -0.11 -12.01
CA ASP A 168 14.77 -0.58 -10.63
C ASP A 168 13.40 -0.20 -10.10
N ALA A 169 12.39 -0.96 -10.51
CA ALA A 169 11.01 -0.74 -10.10
C ALA A 169 10.81 -1.01 -8.60
N THR A 170 10.19 -0.05 -7.94
CA THR A 170 9.71 -0.17 -6.56
C THR A 170 8.20 -0.14 -6.56
N TYR A 171 7.58 -1.04 -5.80
CA TYR A 171 6.13 -1.16 -5.73
C TYR A 171 5.62 -0.68 -4.37
N ARG A 172 4.51 0.06 -4.36
CA ARG A 172 3.87 0.55 -3.16
C ARG A 172 2.41 0.11 -3.14
N TYR A 173 1.96 -0.43 -2.02
CA TYR A 173 0.54 -0.73 -1.83
C TYR A 173 -0.21 0.49 -1.33
N HIS A 174 -1.46 0.62 -1.71
CA HIS A 174 -2.38 1.54 -1.05
C HIS A 174 -2.48 1.22 0.44
N ASP A 175 -2.47 2.22 1.33
CA ASP A 175 -2.34 2.03 2.77
C ASP A 175 -3.46 1.17 3.39
N LEU A 176 -4.72 1.37 2.99
CA LEU A 176 -5.83 0.51 3.39
C LEU A 176 -5.61 -0.96 3.00
N PHE A 177 -5.19 -1.20 1.76
CA PHE A 177 -4.94 -2.56 1.28
C PHE A 177 -3.73 -3.19 1.99
N ARG A 178 -2.65 -2.43 2.20
CA ARG A 178 -1.48 -2.88 2.97
C ARG A 178 -1.84 -3.25 4.40
N SER A 179 -2.68 -2.44 5.05
CA SER A 179 -3.15 -2.69 6.43
C SER A 179 -3.97 -3.98 6.50
N PHE A 180 -4.87 -4.19 5.55
CA PHE A 180 -5.61 -5.45 5.41
C PHE A 180 -4.67 -6.65 5.15
N LEU A 181 -3.67 -6.51 4.26
CA LEU A 181 -2.69 -7.56 3.98
C LEU A 181 -1.86 -7.92 5.23
N LEU A 182 -1.48 -6.94 6.05
CA LEU A 182 -0.74 -7.17 7.28
C LEU A 182 -1.56 -7.94 8.32
N LYS A 183 -2.82 -7.54 8.52
CA LYS A 183 -3.77 -8.26 9.40
C LYS A 183 -3.98 -9.70 8.91
N THR A 184 -4.15 -9.87 7.61
CA THR A 184 -4.30 -11.18 6.97
C THR A 184 -3.03 -12.02 7.13
N ALA A 185 -1.85 -11.43 6.94
CA ALA A 185 -0.56 -12.10 7.12
C ALA A 185 -0.35 -12.53 8.57
N GLU A 186 -0.74 -11.73 9.56
CA GLU A 186 -0.69 -12.09 10.97
C GLU A 186 -1.57 -13.31 11.27
N ASN A 187 -2.79 -13.33 10.76
CA ASN A 187 -3.72 -14.44 10.93
C ASN A 187 -3.26 -15.73 10.23
N GLU A 188 -2.68 -15.63 9.04
CA GLU A 188 -2.27 -16.80 8.24
C GLU A 188 -0.89 -17.35 8.58
N LEU A 189 0.09 -16.47 8.80
CA LEU A 189 1.48 -16.86 9.08
C LEU A 189 1.71 -17.09 10.58
N GLY A 190 0.93 -16.41 11.42
CA GLY A 190 1.14 -16.34 12.86
C GLY A 190 2.22 -15.30 13.26
N GLY A 191 2.11 -14.81 14.49
CA GLY A 191 2.96 -13.72 14.99
C GLY A 191 4.47 -14.02 14.95
N ARG A 192 4.88 -15.27 15.20
CA ARG A 192 6.31 -15.66 15.12
C ARG A 192 6.86 -15.51 13.70
N ALA A 193 6.21 -16.10 12.71
CA ALA A 193 6.66 -16.03 11.33
C ALA A 193 6.61 -14.60 10.78
N LEU A 194 5.64 -13.79 11.22
CA LEU A 194 5.56 -12.38 10.85
C LEU A 194 6.72 -11.56 11.44
N ARG A 195 7.13 -11.82 12.70
CA ARG A 195 8.32 -11.19 13.28
C ARG A 195 9.60 -11.59 12.54
N GLU A 196 9.79 -12.88 12.27
CA GLU A 196 10.94 -13.38 11.48
C GLU A 196 10.99 -12.73 10.09
N LEU A 197 9.83 -12.56 9.44
CA LEU A 197 9.73 -11.88 8.16
C LEU A 197 10.09 -10.38 8.25
N ARG A 198 9.62 -9.68 9.29
CA ARG A 198 9.99 -8.27 9.55
C ARG A 198 11.48 -8.12 9.80
N ALA A 199 12.10 -9.02 10.57
CA ALA A 199 13.54 -9.02 10.82
C ALA A 199 14.34 -9.23 9.53
N ALA A 200 13.93 -10.18 8.68
CA ALA A 200 14.56 -10.40 7.37
C ALA A 200 14.42 -9.18 6.45
N ALA A 201 13.25 -8.53 6.44
CA ALA A 201 13.03 -7.29 5.69
C ALA A 201 13.90 -6.14 6.20
N ALA A 202 14.01 -5.99 7.52
CA ALA A 202 14.86 -4.99 8.16
C ALA A 202 16.33 -5.16 7.74
N GLN A 203 16.84 -6.38 7.82
CA GLN A 203 18.22 -6.69 7.42
C GLN A 203 18.49 -6.38 5.94
N ALA A 204 17.55 -6.75 5.06
CA ALA A 204 17.70 -6.46 3.63
C ALA A 204 17.68 -4.94 3.34
N LEU A 205 16.85 -4.17 4.05
CA LEU A 205 16.81 -2.71 3.93
C LEU A 205 18.06 -2.04 4.49
N GLU A 206 18.60 -2.54 5.61
CA GLU A 206 19.84 -2.04 6.17
C GLU A 206 21.02 -2.24 5.20
N VAL A 207 21.13 -3.42 4.59
CA VAL A 207 22.15 -3.69 3.57
C VAL A 207 22.01 -2.77 2.35
N ALA A 208 20.77 -2.39 2.01
CA ALA A 208 20.47 -1.44 0.94
C ALA A 208 20.66 0.05 1.36
N GLY A 209 21.02 0.33 2.62
CA GLY A 209 21.21 1.68 3.16
C GLY A 209 19.91 2.41 3.55
N ALA A 210 18.77 1.73 3.53
CA ALA A 210 17.47 2.26 3.93
C ALA A 210 17.26 2.16 5.46
N ASN A 211 18.18 2.77 6.22
CA ASN A 211 18.35 2.54 7.65
C ASN A 211 17.13 2.94 8.50
N GLU A 212 16.45 4.03 8.17
CA GLU A 212 15.25 4.45 8.91
C GLU A 212 14.12 3.41 8.82
N ALA A 213 13.86 2.91 7.60
CA ALA A 213 12.85 1.87 7.38
C ALA A 213 13.26 0.53 8.00
N ALA A 214 14.56 0.23 8.03
CA ALA A 214 15.09 -0.95 8.71
C ALA A 214 14.87 -0.88 10.23
N ILE A 215 15.13 0.27 10.86
CA ILE A 215 14.92 0.48 12.30
C ILE A 215 13.47 0.21 12.68
N ASP A 216 12.50 0.78 11.94
CA ASP A 216 11.08 0.57 12.22
C ASP A 216 10.68 -0.90 12.19
N LEU A 217 11.23 -1.67 11.26
CA LEU A 217 10.97 -3.11 11.14
C LEU A 217 11.68 -3.93 12.22
N TYR A 218 12.91 -3.59 12.59
CA TYR A 218 13.57 -4.23 13.72
C TYR A 218 12.80 -4.03 15.01
N LEU A 219 12.29 -2.81 15.25
CA LEU A 219 11.44 -2.51 16.41
C LEU A 219 10.13 -3.32 16.38
N GLN A 220 9.49 -3.45 15.21
CA GLN A 220 8.27 -4.27 15.07
C GLN A 220 8.53 -5.79 15.15
N ALA A 221 9.76 -6.21 14.85
CA ALA A 221 10.21 -7.60 14.97
C ALA A 221 10.70 -7.95 16.37
N GLU A 222 10.80 -6.96 17.27
CA GLU A 222 11.40 -7.08 18.61
C GLU A 222 12.90 -7.41 18.58
N GLU A 223 13.58 -7.05 17.49
CA GLU A 223 15.03 -7.21 17.28
C GLU A 223 15.81 -6.03 17.87
N TRP A 224 15.75 -5.90 19.20
CA TRP A 224 16.18 -4.70 19.91
C TRP A 224 17.67 -4.36 19.74
N LEU A 225 18.54 -5.37 19.75
CA LEU A 225 19.98 -5.17 19.58
C LEU A 225 20.32 -4.67 18.16
N ALA A 226 19.67 -5.22 17.13
CA ALA A 226 19.84 -4.77 15.76
C ALA A 226 19.31 -3.34 15.60
N ALA A 227 18.11 -3.04 16.11
CA ALA A 227 17.55 -1.69 16.11
C ALA A 227 18.49 -0.69 16.79
N GLY A 228 18.98 -0.99 18.01
CA GLY A 228 19.87 -0.12 18.77
C GLY A 228 21.19 0.17 18.04
N ARG A 229 21.79 -0.85 17.42
CA ARG A 229 23.02 -0.69 16.62
C ARG A 229 22.84 0.29 15.47
N VAL A 230 21.77 0.14 14.68
CA VAL A 230 21.50 1.00 13.53
C VAL A 230 21.13 2.42 14.00
N VAL A 231 20.33 2.56 15.07
CA VAL A 231 20.00 3.86 15.69
C VAL A 231 21.27 4.61 16.13
N ILE A 232 22.22 3.92 16.78
CA ILE A 232 23.48 4.55 17.21
C ILE A 232 24.28 5.04 16.00
N ALA A 233 24.39 4.23 14.95
CA ALA A 233 25.09 4.59 13.73
C ALA A 233 24.49 5.84 13.05
N GLU A 234 23.16 5.94 12.99
CA GLU A 234 22.45 7.07 12.37
C GLU A 234 22.34 8.32 13.27
N SER A 235 22.58 8.17 14.57
CA SER A 235 22.30 9.20 15.57
C SER A 235 23.02 10.53 15.33
N GLN A 236 24.27 10.50 14.84
CA GLN A 236 25.03 11.72 14.55
C GLN A 236 24.48 12.46 13.32
N GLY A 237 24.16 11.72 12.25
CA GLY A 237 23.57 12.27 11.03
C GLY A 237 22.24 12.97 11.32
N LEU A 238 21.33 12.29 12.03
CA LEU A 238 20.02 12.86 12.38
C LEU A 238 20.12 14.08 13.31
N ARG A 239 21.06 14.10 14.26
CA ARG A 239 21.31 15.27 15.11
C ARG A 239 21.80 16.46 14.31
N SER A 240 22.74 16.24 13.37
CA SER A 240 23.25 17.31 12.50
C SER A 240 22.17 17.91 11.60
N GLN A 241 21.16 17.12 11.23
CA GLN A 241 20.00 17.55 10.43
C GLN A 241 18.85 18.13 11.28
N GLY A 242 19.01 18.24 12.61
CA GLY A 242 17.96 18.72 13.52
C GLY A 242 16.78 17.76 13.70
N ARG A 243 16.88 16.52 13.20
CA ARG A 243 15.82 15.49 13.24
C ARG A 243 15.79 14.71 14.56
N THR A 244 16.02 15.39 15.68
CA THR A 244 16.09 14.76 17.01
C THR A 244 14.76 14.16 17.47
N GLY A 245 13.63 14.59 16.89
CA GLY A 245 12.31 14.02 17.17
C GLY A 245 12.19 12.54 16.78
N VAL A 246 12.72 12.17 15.62
CA VAL A 246 12.72 10.78 15.11
C VAL A 246 13.55 9.88 16.02
N LEU A 247 14.73 10.35 16.43
CA LEU A 247 15.58 9.61 17.37
C LEU A 247 14.89 9.37 18.71
N ARG A 248 14.14 10.37 19.23
CA ARG A 248 13.39 10.24 20.47
C ARG A 248 12.26 9.22 20.35
N ASP A 249 11.55 9.22 19.22
CA ASP A 249 10.48 8.25 18.95
C ASP A 249 11.02 6.81 18.97
N TRP A 250 12.10 6.54 18.22
CA TRP A 250 12.71 5.22 18.20
C TRP A 250 13.22 4.77 19.57
N LEU A 251 13.91 5.64 20.30
CA LEU A 251 14.38 5.32 21.66
C LEU A 251 13.21 5.08 22.63
N GLY A 252 12.08 5.75 22.45
CA GLY A 252 10.87 5.54 23.24
C GLY A 252 10.21 4.19 23.01
N ARG A 253 10.45 3.56 21.85
CA ARG A 253 9.91 2.24 21.47
C ARG A 253 10.79 1.07 21.92
N ILE A 254 12.04 1.33 22.30
CA ILE A 254 12.93 0.31 22.88
C ILE A 254 12.61 0.16 24.38
N PRO A 255 12.40 -1.07 24.89
CA PRO A 255 12.16 -1.28 26.31
C PRO A 255 13.28 -0.71 27.18
N ARG A 256 12.91 0.07 28.21
CA ARG A 256 13.88 0.76 29.09
C ARG A 256 14.88 -0.17 29.76
N PHE A 257 14.51 -1.41 30.08
CA PHE A 257 15.41 -2.37 30.72
C PHE A 257 16.63 -2.71 29.85
N LEU A 258 16.56 -2.53 28.52
CA LEU A 258 17.70 -2.74 27.62
C LEU A 258 18.65 -1.53 27.57
N VAL A 259 18.15 -0.35 27.94
CA VAL A 259 18.97 0.85 28.11
C VAL A 259 19.76 0.77 29.42
N GLU A 260 19.22 0.06 30.42
CA GLU A 260 19.79 -0.10 31.75
C GLU A 260 20.67 -1.36 31.89
N ASP A 261 20.36 -2.45 31.18
CA ASP A 261 21.07 -3.74 31.24
C ASP A 261 21.08 -4.44 29.87
N PRO A 262 22.08 -4.13 29.00
CA PRO A 262 22.15 -4.64 27.63
C PRO A 262 22.32 -6.16 27.50
N ASP A 263 22.78 -6.84 28.56
CA ASP A 263 23.09 -8.27 28.56
C ASP A 263 21.84 -9.16 28.75
N ARG A 264 20.69 -8.58 29.12
CA ARG A 264 19.40 -9.29 29.25
C ARG A 264 18.76 -9.76 27.95
N CYS A 265 19.33 -9.39 26.81
CA CYS A 265 18.86 -9.78 25.49
C CYS A 265 19.39 -11.15 25.01
N ARG A 266 20.21 -11.86 25.80
CA ARG A 266 20.77 -13.17 25.46
C ARG A 266 19.87 -14.34 25.85
#